data_AF-A0A833WG07-F1
#
_entry.id   AF-A0A833WG07-F1
#
_cell.length_a   1.000
_cell.length_b   1.000
_cell.length_c   1.000
_cell.angle_alpha   90.00
_cell.angle_beta   90.00
_cell.angle_gamma   90.00
#
_symmetry.space_group_name_H-M   'P 1'
#
loop_
_entity.id
_entity.type
_entity.pdbx_description
1 polymer ?
#
loop_
_entity_poly.entity_id
_entity_poly.type
_entity_poly.pdbx_seq_one_letter_code
_entity_poly.pdbx_strand_id
1 'polypeptide(L)'
;MVLSMPTRLQVQLTVKVGQPYTNSRTTHGAPIIFEFMPNDGLDVLRAKISSSLATYTDITWEADAPILIRPSANASQSNYVPLPALQSEFTDRINRLWNQASMRKNGQPDFQLELFIYVQRANTSTGIRRATESRVQASAAAISELLEREGARDMYGPASQRYWAISHARQPEGTPLEPPTNATFSQLQRVDAMQSDIIAQQENNSDQRQFVRVSCRLNGGVIPLDIDVVELRQALGLPSYNLFPPFRADLDTTYPTENIDDDEHAAQ
;
A
#
# COMPACT_ATOMS: atom_id res chain seq x y z
N MET A 1 -13.65 -26.80 -46.09
CA MET A 1 -14.65 -27.64 -45.39
C MET A 1 -14.65 -27.20 -43.94
N VAL A 2 -15.78 -26.75 -43.42
CA VAL A 2 -15.93 -26.44 -41.99
C VAL A 2 -16.29 -27.76 -41.31
N LEU A 3 -15.45 -28.24 -40.37
CA LEU A 3 -15.78 -29.44 -39.61
C LEU A 3 -16.99 -29.17 -38.72
N SER A 4 -17.84 -30.18 -38.51
CA SER A 4 -18.90 -30.10 -37.52
C SER A 4 -18.30 -29.86 -36.13
N MET A 5 -18.97 -29.02 -35.35
CA MET A 5 -18.56 -28.74 -33.98
C MET A 5 -18.41 -30.04 -33.17
N PRO A 6 -17.31 -30.26 -32.45
CA PRO A 6 -17.13 -31.45 -31.66
C PRO A 6 -18.06 -31.44 -30.44
N THR A 7 -18.50 -32.63 -30.01
CA THR A 7 -19.36 -32.80 -28.84
C THR A 7 -18.69 -32.39 -27.54
N ARG A 8 -17.34 -32.38 -27.51
CA ARG A 8 -16.51 -31.95 -26.38
C ARG A 8 -15.54 -30.88 -26.85
N LEU A 9 -15.47 -29.78 -26.11
CA LEU A 9 -14.50 -28.73 -26.31
C LEU A 9 -13.54 -28.65 -25.12
N GLN A 10 -12.27 -28.41 -25.43
CA GLN A 10 -11.32 -27.99 -24.42
C GLN A 10 -11.52 -26.50 -24.12
N VAL A 11 -11.71 -26.17 -22.86
CA VAL A 11 -11.90 -24.81 -22.36
C VAL A 11 -10.64 -24.37 -21.65
N GLN A 12 -10.14 -23.19 -22.01
CA GLN A 12 -9.06 -22.52 -21.29
C GLN A 12 -9.66 -21.32 -20.55
N LEU A 13 -9.82 -21.45 -19.23
CA LEU A 13 -10.31 -20.39 -18.37
C LEU A 13 -9.16 -19.55 -17.84
N THR A 14 -9.20 -18.25 -18.12
CA THR A 14 -8.30 -17.26 -17.55
C THR A 14 -9.02 -16.48 -16.47
N VAL A 15 -8.52 -16.58 -15.23
CA VAL A 15 -9.07 -15.86 -14.08
C VAL A 15 -8.32 -14.53 -13.92
N LYS A 16 -9.07 -13.42 -13.93
CA LYS A 16 -8.50 -12.08 -13.76
C LYS A 16 -8.92 -11.44 -12.45
N VAL A 17 -8.00 -10.72 -11.83
CA VAL A 17 -8.28 -9.96 -10.61
C VAL A 17 -8.72 -8.54 -10.97
N GLY A 18 -9.88 -8.12 -10.46
CA GLY A 18 -10.43 -6.78 -10.64
C GLY A 18 -11.78 -6.76 -11.33
N GLN A 19 -12.09 -5.66 -12.02
CA GLN A 19 -13.38 -5.44 -12.67
C GLN A 19 -13.33 -5.79 -14.17
N PRO A 20 -14.44 -6.29 -14.75
CA PRO A 20 -14.53 -6.55 -16.19
C PRO A 20 -14.42 -5.26 -16.99
N TYR A 21 -14.10 -5.38 -18.29
CA TYR A 21 -13.96 -4.28 -19.27
C TYR A 21 -12.87 -3.24 -18.99
N THR A 22 -12.18 -3.36 -17.85
CA THR A 22 -11.04 -2.53 -17.49
C THR A 22 -9.74 -3.19 -17.97
N ASN A 23 -8.66 -2.45 -18.16
CA ASN A 23 -7.34 -2.99 -18.52
C ASN A 23 -6.69 -3.74 -17.33
N SER A 24 -7.33 -4.81 -16.87
CA SER A 24 -6.85 -5.65 -15.77
C SER A 24 -5.67 -6.51 -16.24
N ARG A 25 -4.47 -6.15 -15.77
CA ARG A 25 -3.21 -6.82 -16.11
C ARG A 25 -2.91 -8.03 -15.23
N THR A 26 -3.57 -8.15 -14.08
CA THR A 26 -3.30 -9.19 -13.09
C THR A 26 -4.16 -10.43 -13.36
N THR A 27 -3.52 -11.53 -13.72
CA THR A 27 -4.12 -12.87 -13.78
C THR A 27 -3.93 -13.58 -12.44
N HIS A 28 -4.95 -14.32 -11.99
CA HIS A 28 -4.85 -15.19 -10.84
C HIS A 28 -4.41 -16.57 -11.31
N GLY A 29 -3.18 -16.95 -10.95
CA GLY A 29 -2.62 -18.26 -11.28
C GLY A 29 -2.41 -18.53 -12.78
N ALA A 30 -2.21 -19.81 -13.09
CA ALA A 30 -2.16 -20.33 -14.44
C ALA A 30 -3.57 -20.55 -15.01
N PRO A 31 -3.76 -20.51 -16.34
CA PRO A 31 -5.06 -20.82 -16.95
C PRO A 31 -5.55 -22.22 -16.55
N ILE A 32 -6.82 -22.31 -16.15
CA ILE A 32 -7.46 -23.57 -15.77
C ILE A 32 -7.99 -24.22 -17.04
N ILE A 33 -7.60 -25.46 -17.29
CA ILE A 33 -8.01 -26.20 -18.48
C ILE A 33 -8.98 -27.31 -18.07
N PHE A 34 -10.15 -27.36 -18.70
CA PHE A 34 -11.14 -28.41 -18.47
C PHE A 34 -11.96 -28.71 -19.72
N GLU A 35 -12.62 -29.87 -19.75
CA GLU A 35 -13.53 -30.24 -20.84
C GLU A 35 -14.97 -29.79 -20.57
N PHE A 36 -15.64 -29.33 -21.62
CA PHE A 36 -17.02 -28.88 -21.57
C PHE A 36 -17.81 -29.33 -22.80
N MET A 37 -19.08 -29.70 -22.61
CA MET A 37 -19.99 -30.04 -23.70
C MET A 37 -20.90 -28.83 -23.96
N PRO A 38 -20.87 -28.23 -25.16
CA PRO A 38 -21.66 -27.03 -25.49
C PRO A 38 -23.17 -27.17 -25.27
N ASN A 39 -23.69 -28.41 -25.36
CA ASN A 39 -25.10 -28.72 -25.16
C ASN A 39 -25.52 -28.68 -23.69
N ASP A 40 -24.58 -28.75 -22.74
CA ASP A 40 -24.87 -28.69 -21.31
C ASP A 40 -25.30 -27.27 -20.87
N GLY A 41 -24.94 -26.26 -21.67
CA GLY A 41 -25.37 -24.88 -21.47
C GLY A 41 -24.58 -24.07 -20.43
N LEU A 42 -25.01 -22.82 -20.25
CA LEU A 42 -24.29 -21.85 -19.43
C LEU A 42 -24.27 -22.24 -17.94
N ASP A 43 -25.35 -22.81 -17.41
CA ASP A 43 -25.47 -23.15 -15.99
C ASP A 43 -24.46 -24.23 -15.58
N VAL A 44 -24.30 -25.27 -16.42
CA VAL A 44 -23.29 -26.31 -16.18
C VAL A 44 -21.88 -25.76 -16.32
N LEU A 45 -21.64 -24.85 -17.28
CA LEU A 45 -20.37 -24.17 -17.41
C LEU A 45 -20.04 -23.35 -16.16
N ARG A 46 -21.00 -22.57 -15.64
CA ARG A 46 -20.85 -21.80 -14.39
C ARG A 46 -20.55 -22.73 -13.22
N ALA A 47 -21.32 -23.80 -13.05
CA ALA A 47 -21.11 -24.77 -11.96
C ALA A 47 -19.70 -25.38 -12.00
N LYS A 48 -19.19 -25.74 -13.18
CA LYS A 48 -17.80 -26.22 -13.34
C LYS A 48 -16.78 -25.16 -12.94
N ILE A 49 -16.97 -23.92 -13.39
CA ILE A 49 -16.08 -22.80 -13.04
C ILE A 49 -16.11 -22.56 -11.53
N SER A 50 -17.28 -22.51 -10.90
CA SER A 50 -17.44 -22.35 -9.45
C SER A 50 -16.74 -23.48 -8.69
N SER A 51 -16.87 -24.73 -9.15
CA SER A 51 -16.18 -25.87 -8.54
C SER A 51 -14.66 -25.77 -8.67
N SER A 52 -14.14 -25.29 -9.79
CA SER A 52 -12.69 -25.05 -9.94
C SER A 52 -12.20 -23.93 -9.03
N LEU A 53 -13.00 -22.86 -8.88
CA LEU A 53 -12.67 -21.72 -8.04
C LEU A 53 -12.78 -22.01 -6.54
N ALA A 54 -13.59 -22.98 -6.13
CA ALA A 54 -13.77 -23.36 -4.72
C ALA A 54 -12.46 -23.81 -4.04
N THR A 55 -11.45 -24.21 -4.82
CA THR A 55 -10.10 -24.52 -4.32
C THR A 55 -9.37 -23.28 -3.78
N TYR A 56 -9.77 -22.08 -4.22
CA TYR A 56 -9.13 -20.82 -3.88
C TYR A 56 -9.96 -20.06 -2.84
N THR A 57 -9.39 -19.85 -1.66
CA THR A 57 -10.02 -19.13 -0.55
C THR A 57 -9.74 -17.62 -0.56
N ASP A 58 -8.78 -17.18 -1.38
CA ASP A 58 -8.32 -15.80 -1.48
C ASP A 58 -9.11 -14.96 -2.49
N ILE A 59 -10.03 -15.58 -3.24
CA ILE A 59 -10.82 -14.93 -4.28
C ILE A 59 -12.32 -15.19 -4.11
N THR A 60 -13.11 -14.23 -4.58
CA THR A 60 -14.56 -14.31 -4.59
C THR A 60 -15.06 -14.05 -6.00
N TRP A 61 -15.93 -14.93 -6.48
CA TRP A 61 -16.60 -14.81 -7.78
C TRP A 61 -18.11 -14.73 -7.56
N GLU A 62 -18.72 -13.65 -8.02
CA GLU A 62 -20.15 -13.41 -7.82
C GLU A 62 -21.00 -14.33 -8.70
N ALA A 63 -22.15 -14.77 -8.16
CA ALA A 63 -23.05 -15.70 -8.84
C ALA A 63 -23.58 -15.18 -10.19
N ASP A 64 -23.70 -13.86 -10.35
CA ASP A 64 -24.18 -13.19 -11.56
C ASP A 64 -23.07 -12.62 -12.45
N ALA A 65 -21.79 -12.80 -12.07
CA ALA A 65 -20.67 -12.23 -12.82
C ALA A 65 -20.62 -12.77 -14.26
N PRO A 66 -20.37 -11.94 -15.28
CA PRO A 66 -20.37 -12.38 -16.66
C PRO A 66 -19.18 -13.29 -16.96
N ILE A 67 -19.42 -14.36 -17.74
CA ILE A 67 -18.34 -15.13 -18.38
C ILE A 67 -18.08 -14.49 -19.73
N LEU A 68 -16.86 -14.00 -19.93
CA LEU A 68 -16.49 -13.25 -21.12
C LEU A 68 -15.71 -14.11 -22.11
N ILE A 69 -15.93 -13.87 -23.39
CA ILE A 69 -15.18 -14.45 -24.50
C ILE A 69 -14.48 -13.36 -25.29
N ARG A 70 -13.39 -13.75 -25.92
CA ARG A 70 -12.65 -12.88 -26.84
C ARG A 70 -13.25 -13.02 -28.26
N PRO A 71 -13.87 -11.97 -28.83
CA PRO A 71 -14.55 -12.09 -30.13
C PRO A 71 -13.59 -12.19 -31.32
N SER A 72 -12.33 -11.73 -31.18
CA SER A 72 -11.32 -11.82 -32.23
C SER A 72 -9.91 -11.87 -31.64
N ALA A 73 -8.94 -12.41 -32.41
CA ALA A 73 -7.56 -12.61 -31.95
C ALA A 73 -6.83 -11.30 -31.55
N ASN A 74 -7.34 -10.12 -31.92
CA ASN A 74 -6.79 -8.82 -31.57
C ASN A 74 -7.73 -7.96 -30.70
N ALA A 75 -8.86 -8.52 -30.25
CA ALA A 75 -9.79 -7.77 -29.40
C ALA A 75 -9.12 -7.38 -28.08
N SER A 76 -9.25 -6.10 -27.70
CA SER A 76 -8.89 -5.59 -26.38
C SER A 76 -9.86 -6.10 -25.31
N GLN A 77 -9.43 -6.08 -24.05
CA GLN A 77 -10.23 -6.58 -22.92
C GLN A 77 -11.53 -5.80 -22.71
N SER A 78 -11.53 -4.51 -23.05
CA SER A 78 -12.72 -3.65 -23.06
C SER A 78 -13.79 -4.12 -24.05
N ASN A 79 -13.40 -4.89 -25.08
CA ASN A 79 -14.27 -5.37 -26.15
C ASN A 79 -14.60 -6.86 -26.00
N TYR A 80 -14.34 -7.46 -24.83
CA TYR A 80 -14.77 -8.82 -24.57
C TYR A 80 -16.30 -8.88 -24.45
N VAL A 81 -16.89 -9.99 -24.88
CA VAL A 81 -18.34 -10.12 -25.00
C VAL A 81 -18.83 -11.18 -24.02
N PRO A 82 -19.91 -10.93 -23.25
CA PRO A 82 -20.47 -11.95 -22.37
C PRO A 82 -21.11 -13.09 -23.15
N LEU A 83 -21.07 -14.29 -22.56
CA LEU A 83 -21.85 -15.42 -23.02
C LEU A 83 -23.34 -15.16 -22.74
N PRO A 84 -24.22 -15.34 -23.73
CA PRO A 84 -25.65 -15.14 -23.55
C PRO A 84 -26.24 -16.22 -22.65
N ALA A 85 -27.26 -15.87 -21.88
CA ALA A 85 -27.95 -16.78 -20.97
C ALA A 85 -28.87 -17.78 -21.70
N LEU A 86 -29.40 -17.38 -22.87
CA LEU A 86 -30.30 -18.24 -23.65
C LEU A 86 -29.51 -19.32 -24.39
N GLN A 87 -29.92 -20.59 -24.22
CA GLN A 87 -29.20 -21.75 -24.76
C GLN A 87 -28.98 -21.68 -26.28
N SER A 88 -29.99 -21.24 -27.05
CA SER A 88 -29.87 -21.12 -28.51
C SER A 88 -28.79 -20.10 -28.90
N GLU A 89 -28.80 -18.94 -28.28
CA GLU A 89 -27.80 -17.90 -28.52
C GLU A 89 -26.40 -18.31 -28.03
N PHE A 90 -26.33 -19.09 -26.95
CA PHE A 90 -25.09 -19.63 -26.41
C PHE A 90 -24.46 -20.59 -27.41
N THR A 91 -25.22 -21.57 -27.88
CA THR A 91 -24.76 -22.54 -28.88
C THR A 91 -24.39 -21.84 -30.19
N ASP A 92 -25.19 -20.87 -30.65
CA ASP A 92 -24.87 -20.05 -31.82
C ASP A 92 -23.56 -19.27 -31.65
N ARG A 93 -23.31 -18.71 -30.46
CA ARG A 93 -22.09 -17.98 -30.17
C ARG A 93 -20.88 -18.90 -30.22
N ILE A 94 -20.93 -20.08 -29.60
CA ILE A 94 -19.80 -21.02 -29.64
C ILE A 94 -19.60 -21.57 -31.05
N ASN A 95 -20.67 -21.85 -31.80
CA ASN A 95 -20.59 -22.23 -33.21
C ASN A 95 -19.87 -21.17 -34.07
N ARG A 96 -20.15 -19.88 -33.84
CA ARG A 96 -19.44 -18.78 -34.52
C ARG A 96 -17.95 -18.80 -34.20
N LEU A 97 -17.57 -19.00 -32.94
CA LEU A 97 -16.15 -19.11 -32.54
C LEU A 97 -15.46 -20.31 -33.19
N TRP A 98 -16.14 -21.45 -33.23
CA TRP A 98 -15.67 -22.67 -33.90
C TRP A 98 -15.46 -22.46 -35.41
N ASN A 99 -16.39 -21.79 -36.08
CA ASN A 99 -16.27 -21.46 -37.50
C ASN A 99 -15.13 -20.48 -37.75
N GLN A 100 -14.95 -19.49 -36.86
CA GLN A 100 -13.81 -18.56 -36.92
C GLN A 100 -12.47 -19.26 -36.71
N ALA A 101 -12.42 -20.32 -35.91
CA ALA A 101 -11.20 -21.11 -35.71
C ALA A 101 -10.70 -21.77 -37.01
N SER A 102 -11.63 -22.12 -37.92
CA SER A 102 -11.28 -22.63 -39.26
C SER A 102 -10.47 -21.63 -40.09
N MET A 103 -10.55 -20.34 -39.77
CA MET A 103 -9.83 -19.27 -40.49
C MET A 103 -8.45 -18.98 -39.86
N ARG A 104 -8.10 -19.64 -38.75
CA ARG A 104 -6.80 -19.46 -38.06
C ARG A 104 -5.73 -20.35 -38.68
N LYS A 105 -4.46 -19.95 -38.54
CA LYS A 105 -3.29 -20.64 -39.11
C LYS A 105 -3.15 -22.10 -38.64
N ASN A 106 -3.54 -22.41 -37.40
CA ASN A 106 -3.51 -23.76 -36.82
C ASN A 106 -4.83 -24.53 -37.02
N GLY A 107 -5.85 -23.88 -37.62
CA GLY A 107 -7.16 -24.45 -37.91
C GLY A 107 -8.01 -24.80 -36.69
N GLN A 108 -9.03 -25.64 -36.94
CA GLN A 108 -9.93 -26.23 -35.95
C GLN A 108 -9.34 -27.32 -35.02
N PRO A 109 -8.29 -28.11 -35.37
CA PRO A 109 -7.83 -29.19 -34.49
C PRO A 109 -7.15 -28.69 -33.21
N ASP A 110 -6.66 -27.45 -33.20
CA ASP A 110 -6.02 -26.79 -32.05
C ASP A 110 -6.97 -25.79 -31.37
N PHE A 111 -8.27 -25.90 -31.59
CA PHE A 111 -9.24 -24.96 -31.04
C PHE A 111 -9.47 -25.20 -29.55
N GLN A 112 -9.14 -24.19 -28.76
CA GLN A 112 -9.53 -24.08 -27.36
C GLN A 112 -10.50 -22.92 -27.17
N LEU A 113 -11.56 -23.16 -26.40
CA LEU A 113 -12.51 -22.12 -26.02
C LEU A 113 -11.90 -21.27 -24.90
N GLU A 114 -11.34 -20.11 -25.27
CA GLU A 114 -10.78 -19.14 -24.31
C GLU A 114 -11.91 -18.40 -23.58
N LEU A 115 -12.01 -18.60 -22.26
CA LEU A 115 -12.94 -17.92 -21.38
C LEU A 115 -12.20 -16.99 -20.42
N PHE A 116 -12.83 -15.88 -20.07
CA PHE A 116 -12.31 -14.89 -19.15
C PHE A 116 -13.35 -14.58 -18.08
N ILE A 117 -12.95 -14.69 -16.82
CA ILE A 117 -13.76 -14.26 -15.68
C ILE A 117 -13.00 -13.26 -14.85
N TYR A 118 -13.74 -12.45 -14.11
CA TYR A 118 -13.20 -11.43 -13.22
C TYR A 118 -13.62 -11.76 -11.79
N VAL A 119 -12.63 -11.85 -10.91
CA VAL A 119 -12.79 -12.16 -9.49
C VAL A 119 -12.25 -11.01 -8.66
N GLN A 120 -12.85 -10.83 -7.49
CA GLN A 120 -12.32 -9.92 -6.48
C GLN A 120 -11.44 -10.74 -5.53
N ARG A 121 -10.42 -10.11 -4.93
CA ARG A 121 -9.73 -10.74 -3.82
C ARG A 121 -10.66 -10.68 -2.61
N ALA A 122 -10.98 -11.83 -2.03
CA ALA A 122 -11.57 -11.87 -0.70
C ALA A 122 -10.62 -11.09 0.21
N ASN A 123 -11.13 -10.21 1.08
CA ASN A 123 -10.35 -9.26 1.89
C ASN A 123 -9.32 -9.93 2.82
N THR A 124 -8.24 -10.45 2.25
CA THR A 124 -7.02 -10.86 2.93
C THR A 124 -5.95 -9.86 2.52
N SER A 125 -6.16 -8.58 2.87
CA SER A 125 -5.00 -7.70 3.06
C SER A 125 -4.37 -8.05 4.41
N THR A 126 -3.87 -9.27 4.55
CA THR A 126 -2.96 -9.67 5.63
C THR A 126 -1.55 -9.08 5.42
N GLY A 127 -1.34 -8.33 4.33
CA GLY A 127 -0.09 -7.67 4.00
C GLY A 127 -0.02 -6.21 4.44
N ILE A 128 1.21 -5.78 4.77
CA ILE A 128 1.60 -4.40 5.04
C ILE A 128 1.16 -3.51 3.88
N ARG A 129 0.33 -2.51 4.16
CA ARG A 129 -0.12 -1.52 3.17
C ARG A 129 0.84 -0.34 3.14
N ARG A 130 0.83 0.42 2.03
CA ARG A 130 1.54 1.71 1.99
C ARG A 130 0.87 2.69 2.94
N ALA A 131 1.69 3.40 3.72
CA ALA A 131 1.28 4.59 4.46
C ALA A 131 1.13 5.77 3.49
N THR A 132 0.01 5.83 2.79
CA THR A 132 -0.34 6.99 1.96
C THR A 132 -0.76 8.16 2.86
N GLU A 133 -0.60 9.38 2.38
CA GLU A 133 -0.91 10.61 3.12
C GLU A 133 -2.32 10.59 3.71
N SER A 134 -3.34 10.25 2.90
CA SER A 134 -4.73 10.13 3.38
C SER A 134 -4.90 9.10 4.51
N ARG A 135 -4.16 7.98 4.48
CA ARG A 135 -4.25 6.94 5.53
C ARG A 135 -3.48 7.32 6.79
N VAL A 136 -2.37 8.02 6.64
CA VAL A 136 -1.63 8.62 7.78
C VAL A 136 -2.52 9.67 8.45
N GLN A 137 -3.21 10.51 7.67
CA GLN A 137 -4.12 11.52 8.22
C GLN A 137 -5.31 10.89 8.94
N ALA A 138 -5.94 9.86 8.37
CA ALA A 138 -7.03 9.13 9.03
C ALA A 138 -6.55 8.44 10.32
N SER A 139 -5.36 7.84 10.30
CA SER A 139 -4.77 7.21 11.49
C SER A 139 -4.42 8.25 12.55
N ALA A 140 -3.86 9.40 12.16
CA ALA A 140 -3.56 10.49 13.07
C ALA A 140 -4.82 11.05 13.74
N ALA A 141 -5.92 11.22 12.99
CA ALA A 141 -7.20 11.67 13.53
C ALA A 141 -7.79 10.67 14.54
N ALA A 142 -7.74 9.38 14.22
CA ALA A 142 -8.22 8.32 15.10
C ALA A 142 -7.38 8.23 16.40
N ILE A 143 -6.05 8.40 16.29
CA ILE A 143 -5.15 8.45 17.43
C ILE A 143 -5.43 9.69 18.29
N SER A 144 -5.63 10.87 17.69
CA SER A 144 -5.95 12.08 18.47
C SER A 144 -7.27 11.95 19.22
N GLU A 145 -8.29 11.37 18.61
CA GLU A 145 -9.58 11.13 19.27
C GLU A 145 -9.45 10.13 20.43
N LEU A 146 -8.64 9.07 20.25
CA LEU A 146 -8.33 8.11 21.30
C LEU A 146 -7.62 8.78 22.48
N LEU A 147 -6.59 9.60 22.22
CA LEU A 147 -5.84 10.30 23.26
C LEU A 147 -6.68 11.33 23.98
N GLU A 148 -7.60 12.01 23.28
CA GLU A 148 -8.57 12.91 23.90
C GLU A 148 -9.54 12.16 24.81
N ARG A 149 -10.06 11.01 24.36
CA ARG A 149 -10.96 10.16 25.15
C ARG A 149 -10.30 9.61 26.41
N GLU A 150 -9.01 9.27 26.34
CA GLU A 150 -8.24 8.71 27.45
C GLU A 150 -7.62 9.78 28.37
N GLY A 151 -7.73 11.06 28.01
CA GLY A 151 -7.10 12.16 28.76
C GLY A 151 -5.57 12.16 28.66
N ALA A 152 -5.00 11.45 27.67
CA ALA A 152 -3.57 11.25 27.48
C ALA A 152 -3.01 12.12 26.34
N ARG A 153 -3.67 13.26 26.04
CA ARG A 153 -3.29 14.15 24.93
C ARG A 153 -1.82 14.55 24.94
N ASP A 154 -1.26 14.78 26.12
CA ASP A 154 0.12 15.24 26.31
C ASP A 154 1.09 14.09 26.62
N MET A 155 0.62 12.84 26.64
CA MET A 155 1.45 11.68 26.99
C MET A 155 2.49 11.35 25.91
N TYR A 156 2.17 11.62 24.65
CA TYR A 156 3.06 11.42 23.52
C TYR A 156 3.30 12.73 22.80
N GLY A 157 4.55 13.07 22.56
CA GLY A 157 4.88 14.26 21.80
C GLY A 157 4.67 14.10 20.28
N PRO A 158 4.92 15.18 19.52
CA PRO A 158 4.65 15.22 18.09
C PRO A 158 5.40 14.15 17.27
N ALA A 159 6.62 13.79 17.66
CA ALA A 159 7.41 12.80 16.92
C ALA A 159 6.88 11.37 17.14
N SER A 160 6.58 11.01 18.39
CA SER A 160 5.96 9.74 18.76
C SER A 160 4.58 9.58 18.11
N GLN A 161 3.72 10.59 18.17
CA GLN A 161 2.38 10.52 17.56
C GLN A 161 2.45 10.32 16.03
N ARG A 162 3.37 11.01 15.34
CA ARG A 162 3.57 10.84 13.90
C ARG A 162 4.04 9.43 13.55
N TYR A 163 4.98 8.89 14.31
CA TYR A 163 5.44 7.52 14.12
C TYR A 163 4.32 6.50 14.34
N TRP A 164 3.51 6.70 15.39
CA TRP A 164 2.34 5.88 15.64
C TRP A 164 1.33 5.94 14.48
N ALA A 165 1.00 7.13 13.99
CA ALA A 165 0.11 7.28 12.84
C ALA A 165 0.65 6.58 11.58
N ILE A 166 1.95 6.66 11.30
CA ILE A 166 2.57 6.00 10.14
C ILE A 166 2.58 4.48 10.30
N SER A 167 2.93 3.97 11.47
CA SER A 167 2.95 2.53 11.74
C SER A 167 1.54 1.94 11.66
N HIS A 168 0.54 2.60 12.24
CA HIS A 168 -0.86 2.20 12.16
C HIS A 168 -1.41 2.31 10.72
N ALA A 169 -1.05 3.34 9.95
CA ALA A 169 -1.50 3.48 8.57
C ALA A 169 -1.04 2.32 7.66
N ARG A 170 0.00 1.59 8.05
CA ARG A 170 0.46 0.40 7.33
C ARG A 170 -0.35 -0.85 7.66
N GLN A 171 -1.08 -0.83 8.77
CA GLN A 171 -1.87 -1.97 9.23
C GLN A 171 -3.14 -2.17 8.40
N PRO A 172 -3.69 -3.39 8.43
CA PRO A 172 -5.03 -3.69 7.91
C PRO A 172 -6.11 -2.86 8.62
N GLU A 173 -7.29 -2.84 8.02
CA GLU A 173 -8.45 -2.16 8.60
C GLU A 173 -9.04 -3.02 9.73
N GLY A 174 -9.34 -2.39 10.87
CA GLY A 174 -9.81 -3.10 12.08
C GLY A 174 -8.70 -3.52 13.05
N THR A 175 -7.42 -3.19 12.77
CA THR A 175 -6.35 -3.35 13.75
C THR A 175 -6.59 -2.44 14.98
N PRO A 176 -6.40 -2.95 16.22
CA PRO A 176 -6.50 -2.12 17.41
C PRO A 176 -5.52 -0.93 17.37
N LEU A 177 -6.01 0.24 17.80
CA LEU A 177 -5.21 1.46 17.93
C LEU A 177 -4.39 1.40 19.22
N GLU A 178 -3.32 0.60 19.20
CA GLU A 178 -2.38 0.48 20.33
C GLU A 178 -1.06 1.19 20.02
N PRO A 179 -0.42 1.81 21.04
CA PRO A 179 0.88 2.46 20.86
C PRO A 179 1.98 1.43 20.51
N PRO A 180 2.89 1.73 19.57
CA PRO A 180 3.96 0.82 19.20
C PRO A 180 4.91 0.56 20.38
N THR A 181 5.41 -0.66 20.53
CA THR A 181 6.33 -1.05 21.63
C THR A 181 7.79 -1.19 21.20
N ASN A 182 8.13 -0.75 19.98
CA ASN A 182 9.47 -0.91 19.44
C ASN A 182 10.47 0.14 19.94
N ALA A 183 11.77 -0.16 19.79
CA ALA A 183 12.85 0.70 20.25
C ALA A 183 12.80 2.10 19.62
N THR A 184 12.38 2.23 18.35
CA THR A 184 12.24 3.52 17.67
C THR A 184 11.20 4.40 18.34
N PHE A 185 10.05 3.83 18.73
CA PHE A 185 9.01 4.59 19.42
C PHE A 185 9.48 5.11 20.78
N SER A 186 10.19 4.28 21.56
CA SER A 186 10.80 4.69 22.83
C SER A 186 11.86 5.78 22.65
N GLN A 187 12.68 5.70 21.59
CA GLN A 187 13.64 6.75 21.25
C GLN A 187 12.95 8.06 20.90
N LEU A 188 11.85 8.01 20.12
CA LEU A 188 11.09 9.20 19.75
C LEU A 188 10.40 9.83 20.96
N GLN A 189 9.90 9.03 21.91
CA GLN A 189 9.38 9.55 23.17
C GLN A 189 10.47 10.33 23.95
N ARG A 190 11.69 9.81 23.95
CA ARG A 190 12.83 10.49 24.58
C ARG A 190 13.20 11.79 23.86
N VAL A 191 13.13 11.82 22.53
CA VAL A 191 13.34 13.04 21.73
C VAL A 191 12.26 14.08 22.04
N ASP A 192 11.00 13.67 22.10
CA ASP A 192 9.89 14.55 22.46
C ASP A 192 10.07 15.12 23.87
N ALA A 193 10.47 14.29 24.85
CA ALA A 193 10.79 14.75 26.21
C ALA A 193 11.94 15.78 26.21
N MET A 194 13.06 15.49 25.55
CA MET A 194 14.18 16.44 25.44
C MET A 194 13.76 17.75 24.78
N GLN A 195 12.91 17.69 23.75
CA GLN A 195 12.42 18.87 23.05
C GLN A 195 11.54 19.72 23.97
N SER A 196 10.69 19.08 24.78
CA SER A 196 9.87 19.78 25.78
C SER A 196 10.73 20.47 26.85
N ASP A 197 11.79 19.80 27.32
CA ASP A 197 12.73 20.40 28.28
C ASP A 197 13.47 21.59 27.67
N ILE A 198 13.90 21.50 26.41
CA ILE A 198 14.57 22.59 25.70
C ILE A 198 13.62 23.79 25.55
N ILE A 199 12.36 23.56 25.17
CA ILE A 199 11.37 24.63 25.04
C ILE A 199 11.13 25.30 26.39
N ALA A 200 10.93 24.52 27.45
CA ALA A 200 10.76 25.05 28.80
C ALA A 200 12.00 25.82 29.29
N GLN A 201 13.21 25.35 28.97
CA GLN A 201 14.45 26.07 29.27
C GLN A 201 14.59 27.36 28.46
N GLN A 202 14.17 27.39 27.20
CA GLN A 202 14.16 28.60 26.37
C GLN A 202 13.18 29.65 26.89
N GLU A 203 11.98 29.22 27.30
CA GLU A 203 10.99 30.11 27.94
C GLU A 203 11.56 30.69 29.24
N ASN A 204 12.20 29.88 30.08
CA ASN A 204 12.85 30.35 31.31
C ASN A 204 14.09 31.23 31.04
N ASN A 205 14.88 30.96 29.99
CA ASN A 205 16.04 31.78 29.61
C ASN A 205 15.68 33.06 28.88
N SER A 206 14.44 33.23 28.42
CA SER A 206 13.99 34.50 27.83
C SER A 206 14.05 35.67 28.83
N ASP A 207 14.06 35.38 30.14
CA ASP A 207 14.34 36.32 31.22
C ASP A 207 15.83 36.63 31.40
N GLN A 208 16.73 35.81 30.87
CA GLN A 208 18.20 36.00 30.90
C GLN A 208 18.71 36.45 29.52
N ARG A 209 18.29 37.65 29.08
CA ARG A 209 18.80 38.25 27.84
C ARG A 209 20.32 38.40 27.89
N GLN A 210 21.00 37.68 27.00
CA GLN A 210 22.45 37.78 26.86
C GLN A 210 22.79 38.84 25.81
N PHE A 211 23.29 40.00 26.26
CA PHE A 211 23.76 41.06 25.37
C PHE A 211 25.24 40.87 25.03
N VAL A 212 25.59 41.02 23.76
CA VAL A 212 26.98 41.04 23.27
C VAL A 212 27.27 42.37 22.61
N ARG A 213 28.45 42.93 22.91
CA ARG A 213 28.93 44.17 22.29
C ARG A 213 29.47 43.89 20.90
N VAL A 214 28.83 44.45 19.88
CA VAL A 214 29.21 44.34 18.48
C VAL A 214 29.61 45.72 17.95
N SER A 215 30.76 45.80 17.27
CA SER A 215 31.20 47.03 16.61
C SER A 215 30.53 47.16 15.24
N CYS A 216 29.68 48.17 15.07
CA CYS A 216 28.96 48.44 13.83
C CYS A 216 29.51 49.70 13.14
N ARG A 217 29.62 49.70 11.81
CA ARG A 217 30.03 50.87 11.05
C ARG A 217 28.81 51.69 10.64
N LEU A 218 28.65 52.87 11.21
CA LEU A 218 27.54 53.81 10.96
C LEU A 218 28.12 55.15 10.54
N ASN A 219 27.67 55.69 9.40
CA ASN A 219 28.09 57.00 8.88
C ASN A 219 29.62 57.20 8.80
N GLY A 220 30.36 56.13 8.49
CA GLY A 220 31.82 56.17 8.37
C GLY A 220 32.60 55.95 9.67
N GLY A 221 31.95 56.02 10.84
CA GLY A 221 32.54 55.71 12.15
C GLY A 221 32.20 54.30 12.64
N VAL A 222 33.03 53.72 13.52
CA VAL A 222 32.77 52.44 14.18
C VAL A 222 32.21 52.72 15.58
N ILE A 223 31.00 52.23 15.85
CA ILE A 223 30.27 52.44 17.11
C ILE A 223 30.01 51.07 17.75
N PRO A 224 30.36 50.86 19.04
CA PRO A 224 29.98 49.67 19.78
C PRO A 224 28.50 49.72 20.17
N LEU A 225 27.74 48.67 19.84
CA LEU A 225 26.34 48.50 20.21
C LEU A 225 26.19 47.21 21.02
N ASP A 226 25.40 47.25 22.09
CA ASP A 226 25.05 46.06 22.87
C ASP A 226 23.78 45.46 22.27
N ILE A 227 23.88 44.26 21.69
CA ILE A 227 22.80 43.60 20.94
C ILE A 227 22.42 42.29 21.62
N ASP A 228 21.12 42.01 21.70
CA ASP A 228 20.62 40.72 22.19
C ASP A 228 21.03 39.59 21.23
N VAL A 229 21.70 38.56 21.77
CA VAL A 229 22.19 37.43 20.98
C VAL A 229 21.06 36.65 20.32
N VAL A 230 19.90 36.54 20.96
CA VAL A 230 18.74 35.79 20.43
C VAL A 230 18.15 36.52 19.24
N GLU A 231 17.88 37.83 19.38
CA GLU A 231 17.34 38.64 18.28
C GLU A 231 18.32 38.71 17.11
N LEU A 232 19.62 38.87 17.38
CA LEU A 232 20.64 38.89 16.33
C LEU A 232 20.70 37.57 15.57
N ARG A 233 20.62 36.43 16.26
CA ARG A 233 20.57 35.11 15.61
C ARG A 233 19.32 34.94 14.77
N GLN A 234 18.16 35.33 15.29
CA GLN A 234 16.89 35.24 14.57
C GLN A 234 16.91 36.12 13.30
N ALA A 235 17.41 37.35 13.39
CA ALA A 235 17.55 38.26 12.26
C ALA A 235 18.49 37.72 11.18
N LEU A 236 19.52 36.97 11.57
CA LEU A 236 20.50 36.37 10.67
C LEU A 236 20.11 34.95 10.20
N GLY A 237 18.98 34.40 10.66
CA GLY A 237 18.57 33.02 10.37
C GLY A 237 19.51 31.95 10.96
N LEU A 238 20.23 32.29 12.04
CA LEU A 238 21.16 31.39 12.72
C LEU A 238 20.42 30.47 13.71
N PRO A 239 20.92 29.25 13.96
CA PRO A 239 20.34 28.35 14.94
C PRO A 239 20.42 28.92 16.36
N SER A 240 19.50 28.49 17.22
CA SER A 240 19.45 28.90 18.64
C SER A 240 20.60 28.34 19.49
N TYR A 241 21.33 27.35 18.99
CA TYR A 241 22.54 26.79 19.62
C TYR A 241 23.82 27.38 19.03
N ASN A 242 24.91 27.35 19.80
CA ASN A 242 26.21 27.82 19.32
C ASN A 242 26.77 26.84 18.27
N LEU A 243 27.10 27.36 17.08
CA LEU A 243 27.73 26.59 15.99
C LEU A 243 29.14 26.13 16.33
N PHE A 244 29.81 26.86 17.22
CA PHE A 244 31.16 26.56 17.69
C PHE A 244 31.11 26.38 19.21
N PRO A 245 30.63 25.22 19.69
CA PRO A 245 30.78 24.90 21.11
C PRO A 245 32.28 24.94 21.45
N PRO A 246 32.68 25.41 22.66
CA PRO A 246 34.05 25.23 23.12
C PRO A 246 34.37 23.74 22.98
N PHE A 247 35.46 23.43 22.25
CA PHE A 247 35.99 22.11 21.93
C PHE A 247 35.21 20.95 22.58
N ARG A 248 34.43 20.20 21.78
CA ARG A 248 33.90 18.92 22.26
C ARG A 248 35.12 18.03 22.51
N ALA A 249 35.37 17.68 23.78
CA ALA A 249 36.26 16.57 24.06
C ALA A 249 35.80 15.38 23.21
N ASP A 250 36.76 14.64 22.65
CA ASP A 250 36.44 13.39 21.97
C ASP A 250 35.54 12.58 22.90
N LEU A 251 34.39 12.13 22.39
CA LEU A 251 33.56 11.20 23.12
C LEU A 251 34.45 9.98 23.37
N ASP A 252 34.65 9.61 24.63
CA ASP A 252 35.34 8.38 24.97
C ASP A 252 34.72 7.27 24.13
N THR A 253 35.53 6.68 23.24
CA THR A 253 35.12 5.51 22.49
C THR A 253 34.94 4.39 23.50
N THR A 254 33.71 4.22 24.00
CA THR A 254 33.28 2.96 24.57
C THR A 254 33.25 1.97 23.42
N TYR A 255 34.40 1.35 23.16
CA TYR A 255 34.41 0.06 22.48
C TYR A 255 33.54 -0.86 23.34
N PRO A 256 32.49 -1.48 22.77
CA PRO A 256 31.74 -2.50 23.50
C PRO A 256 32.77 -3.54 23.95
N THR A 257 32.97 -3.64 25.27
CA THR A 257 34.00 -4.52 25.85
C THR A 257 33.60 -5.99 25.70
N GLU A 258 32.31 -6.23 25.50
CA GLU A 258 31.72 -7.55 25.31
C GLU A 258 31.03 -7.60 23.94
N ASN A 259 31.37 -8.63 23.18
CA ASN A 259 30.62 -9.02 22.00
C ASN A 259 29.25 -9.53 22.49
N ILE A 260 28.18 -8.82 22.15
CA ILE A 260 26.82 -9.26 22.46
C ILE A 260 26.47 -10.30 21.38
N ASP A 261 26.27 -11.56 21.79
CA ASP A 261 25.82 -12.60 20.88
C ASP A 261 24.40 -12.27 20.36
N ASP A 262 24.22 -12.41 19.05
CA ASP A 262 22.97 -12.13 18.33
C ASP A 262 21.98 -13.30 18.53
N ASP A 263 21.42 -13.38 19.73
CA ASP A 263 20.45 -14.42 20.12
C ASP A 263 19.07 -14.24 19.45
N GLU A 264 18.82 -13.10 18.80
CA GLU A 264 17.51 -12.78 18.20
C GLU A 264 17.29 -13.51 16.85
N HIS A 265 18.35 -14.05 16.26
CA HIS A 265 18.30 -14.73 14.96
C HIS A 265 18.10 -16.26 15.04
N ALA A 266 18.08 -16.85 16.24
CA ALA A 266 18.14 -18.32 16.43
C ALA A 266 16.78 -19.04 16.50
N ALA A 267 15.65 -18.33 16.46
CA ALA A 267 14.34 -18.97 16.50
C ALA A 267 13.32 -18.33 15.56
N GLN A 268 13.47 -18.58 14.26
CA GLN A 268 12.35 -18.65 13.30
C GLN A 268 12.54 -19.83 12.35
#